data_AF-A0A448DP09-F1
#
_entry.id   AF-A0A448DP09-F1
#
_cell.length_a   1.000
_cell.length_b   1.000
_cell.length_c   1.000
_cell.angle_alpha   90.00
_cell.angle_beta   90.00
_cell.angle_gamma   90.00
#
_symmetry.space_group_name_H-M   'P 1'
#
loop_
_entity.id
_entity.type
_entity.pdbx_description
1 polymer ?
#
loop_
_entity_poly.entity_id
_entity_poly.type
_entity_poly.pdbx_seq_one_letter_code
_entity_poly.pdbx_strand_id
1 'polypeptide(L)'
;MDPLYIEDTDDWLGTPTPLETCRHQLRMYENEFEALTLQLQRALENVQGLVRDNDRITQERDSLRAKLMSVESELLTEKRKFVQVEHQRSFLHDENQRLLQERRDSEEE
;
A
#
# COMPACT_ATOMS: atom_id res chain seq x y z
N MET A 1 -54.15 59.41 -26.46
CA MET A 1 -53.44 58.26 -25.87
C MET A 1 -53.00 58.66 -24.48
N ASP A 2 -53.40 57.90 -23.47
CA ASP A 2 -53.02 58.17 -22.07
C ASP A 2 -51.50 57.92 -21.91
N PRO A 3 -50.69 58.90 -21.46
CA PRO A 3 -49.23 58.76 -21.33
C PRO A 3 -48.77 57.67 -20.36
N LEU A 4 -49.68 57.11 -19.57
CA LEU A 4 -49.42 56.04 -18.59
C LEU A 4 -49.90 54.65 -19.04
N TYR A 5 -50.41 54.51 -20.27
CA TYR A 5 -50.80 53.21 -20.79
C TYR A 5 -49.55 52.39 -21.16
N ILE A 6 -49.19 51.45 -20.29
CA ILE A 6 -48.21 50.41 -20.57
C ILE A 6 -49.01 49.22 -21.13
N GLU A 7 -48.64 48.73 -22.33
CA GLU A 7 -49.24 47.52 -22.90
C GLU A 7 -49.03 46.32 -21.98
N ASP A 8 -50.05 45.48 -21.86
CA ASP A 8 -49.95 44.21 -21.15
C ASP A 8 -49.04 43.28 -21.95
N THR A 9 -47.85 43.02 -21.40
CA THR A 9 -46.78 42.24 -22.05
C THR A 9 -46.65 40.83 -21.49
N ASP A 10 -47.57 40.40 -20.61
CA ASP A 10 -47.47 39.12 -19.89
C ASP A 10 -47.39 37.91 -20.83
N ASP A 11 -47.92 38.04 -22.05
CA ASP A 11 -47.87 37.01 -23.10
C ASP A 11 -46.65 37.08 -24.03
N TRP A 12 -45.82 38.14 -23.97
CA TRP A 12 -44.71 38.36 -24.92
C TRP A 12 -43.57 37.34 -24.77
N LEU A 13 -43.38 36.82 -23.56
CA LEU A 13 -42.29 35.89 -23.25
C LEU A 13 -42.74 34.44 -23.10
N GLY A 14 -44.06 34.18 -23.09
CA GLY A 14 -44.65 32.84 -22.91
C GLY A 14 -44.10 32.13 -21.68
N THR A 15 -44.77 32.27 -20.53
CA THR A 15 -44.33 31.51 -19.34
C THR A 15 -44.49 30.02 -19.61
N PRO A 16 -43.44 29.21 -19.40
CA PRO A 16 -43.52 27.77 -19.66
C PRO A 16 -44.63 27.19 -18.79
N THR A 17 -45.49 26.40 -19.42
CA THR A 17 -46.57 25.74 -18.69
C THR A 17 -45.99 24.82 -17.63
N PRO A 18 -46.73 24.52 -16.55
CA PRO A 18 -46.29 23.56 -15.55
C PRO A 18 -45.90 22.20 -16.16
N LEU A 19 -46.60 21.76 -17.20
CA LEU A 19 -46.29 20.52 -17.91
C LEU A 19 -44.95 20.57 -18.65
N GLU A 20 -44.63 21.69 -19.31
CA GLU A 20 -43.35 21.89 -19.99
C GLU A 20 -42.20 21.94 -18.99
N THR A 21 -42.41 22.61 -17.85
CA THR A 21 -41.45 22.65 -16.75
C THR A 21 -41.18 21.24 -16.20
N CYS A 22 -42.23 20.46 -15.92
CA CYS A 22 -42.08 19.07 -15.47
C CYS A 22 -41.34 18.21 -16.51
N ARG A 23 -41.64 18.35 -17.80
CA ARG A 23 -40.96 17.60 -18.87
C ARG A 23 -39.48 17.96 -18.96
N HIS A 24 -39.15 19.24 -18.81
CA HIS A 24 -37.77 19.69 -18.79
C HIS A 24 -37.01 19.13 -17.57
N GLN A 25 -37.61 19.18 -16.38
CA GLN A 25 -37.03 18.61 -15.16
C GLN A 25 -36.79 17.11 -15.27
N LEU A 26 -37.72 16.35 -15.84
CA LEU A 26 -37.53 14.91 -16.08
C LEU A 26 -36.30 14.63 -16.94
N ARG A 27 -36.11 15.38 -18.04
CA ARG A 27 -34.92 15.23 -18.90
C ARG A 27 -33.62 15.58 -18.16
N MET A 28 -33.65 16.60 -17.30
CA MET A 28 -32.48 16.95 -16.49
C MET A 28 -32.12 15.82 -15.52
N TYR A 29 -33.12 15.25 -14.85
CA TYR A 29 -32.90 14.11 -13.95
C TYR A 29 -32.40 12.87 -14.68
N GLU A 30 -32.94 12.54 -15.85
CA GLU A 30 -32.45 11.44 -16.69
C GLU A 30 -30.95 11.59 -16.97
N ASN A 31 -30.53 12.79 -17.42
CA ASN A 31 -29.11 13.07 -17.67
C ASN A 31 -28.24 12.96 -16.40
N GLU A 32 -28.75 13.45 -15.25
CA GLU A 32 -28.03 13.36 -13.97
C GLU A 32 -27.89 11.91 -13.49
N PHE A 33 -28.93 11.09 -13.65
CA PHE A 33 -28.89 9.67 -13.31
C PHE A 33 -27.89 8.90 -14.18
N GLU A 34 -27.83 9.20 -15.48
CA GLU A 34 -26.82 8.62 -16.37
C GLU A 34 -25.40 8.99 -15.92
N ALA A 35 -25.16 10.27 -15.61
CA ALA A 35 -23.87 10.75 -15.14
C ALA A 35 -23.45 10.09 -13.82
N LEU A 36 -24.38 9.99 -12.85
CA LEU A 36 -24.13 9.32 -11.56
C LEU A 36 -23.86 7.82 -11.73
N THR A 37 -24.57 7.16 -12.64
CA THR A 37 -24.37 5.73 -12.93
C THR A 37 -22.96 5.49 -13.48
N LEU A 38 -22.49 6.34 -14.39
CA LEU A 38 -21.12 6.26 -14.91
C LEU A 38 -20.06 6.53 -13.83
N GLN A 39 -20.30 7.51 -12.96
CA GLN A 39 -19.39 7.77 -11.83
C GLN A 39 -19.32 6.60 -10.85
N LEU A 40 -20.47 6.00 -10.53
CA LEU A 40 -20.55 4.84 -9.65
C LEU A 40 -19.81 3.65 -10.26
N GLN A 41 -19.99 3.38 -11.55
CA GLN A 41 -19.29 2.30 -12.23
C GLN A 41 -17.77 2.49 -12.18
N ARG A 42 -17.27 3.71 -12.47
CA ARG A 42 -15.84 4.04 -12.36
C ARG A 42 -15.33 3.90 -10.93
N ALA A 43 -16.11 4.33 -9.94
CA ALA A 43 -15.74 4.20 -8.54
C ALA A 43 -15.64 2.72 -8.12
N LEU A 44 -16.57 1.88 -8.57
CA LEU A 44 -16.54 0.43 -8.33
C LEU A 44 -15.32 -0.22 -8.98
N GLU A 45 -15.01 0.12 -10.24
CA GLU A 45 -13.81 -0.36 -10.94
C GLU A 45 -12.54 0.04 -10.19
N ASN A 46 -12.45 1.29 -9.74
CA ASN A 46 -11.31 1.78 -8.97
C ASN A 46 -11.16 1.03 -7.63
N VAL A 47 -12.24 0.84 -6.88
CA VAL A 47 -12.21 0.09 -5.61
C VAL A 47 -11.78 -1.35 -5.84
N GLN A 48 -12.30 -2.01 -6.87
CA GLN A 48 -11.89 -3.38 -7.22
C GLN A 48 -10.40 -3.44 -7.60
N GLY A 49 -9.90 -2.45 -8.35
CA GLY A 49 -8.48 -2.32 -8.67
C GLY A 49 -7.62 -2.20 -7.41
N LEU A 50 -8.00 -1.28 -6.50
CA LEU A 50 -7.30 -1.08 -5.23
C LEU A 50 -7.28 -2.33 -4.35
N VAL A 51 -8.39 -3.07 -4.29
CA VAL A 51 -8.44 -4.34 -3.54
C VAL A 51 -7.47 -5.35 -4.12
N ARG A 52 -7.46 -5.54 -5.45
CA ARG A 52 -6.52 -6.46 -6.12
C ARG A 52 -5.07 -6.08 -5.88
N ASP A 53 -4.75 -4.79 -5.96
CA ASP A 53 -3.40 -4.29 -5.71
C ASP A 53 -3.00 -4.49 -4.24
N ASN A 54 -3.93 -4.28 -3.30
CA ASN A 54 -3.70 -4.51 -1.88
C ASN A 54 -3.43 -6.00 -1.58
N ASP A 55 -4.20 -6.90 -2.21
CA ASP A 55 -4.00 -8.34 -2.10
C ASP A 55 -2.61 -8.74 -2.61
N ARG A 56 -2.20 -8.21 -3.77
CA ARG A 56 -0.86 -8.44 -4.34
C ARG A 56 0.25 -7.94 -3.41
N ILE A 57 0.14 -6.70 -2.93
CA ILE A 57 1.12 -6.12 -2.01
C ILE A 57 1.20 -6.93 -0.71
N THR A 58 0.07 -7.40 -0.21
CA THR A 58 0.01 -8.23 1.00
C THR A 58 0.74 -9.55 0.79
N GLN A 59 0.51 -10.22 -0.34
CA GLN A 59 1.21 -11.46 -0.69
C GLN A 59 2.73 -11.26 -0.84
N GLU A 60 3.15 -10.19 -1.53
CA GLU A 60 4.57 -9.85 -1.69
C GLU A 60 5.23 -9.57 -0.34
N ARG A 61 4.56 -8.78 0.52
CA ARG A 61 5.03 -8.48 1.88
C ARG A 61 5.18 -9.74 2.71
N ASP A 62 4.24 -10.67 2.64
CA ASP A 62 4.30 -11.93 3.38
C ASP A 62 5.43 -12.84 2.87
N SER A 63 5.63 -12.91 1.55
CA SER A 63 6.77 -13.61 0.96
C SER A 63 8.11 -13.03 1.43
N LEU A 64 8.24 -11.71 1.43
CA LEU A 64 9.46 -11.03 1.89
C LEU A 64 9.69 -11.24 3.38
N ARG A 65 8.65 -11.21 4.21
CA ARG A 65 8.77 -11.51 5.65
C ARG A 65 9.25 -12.95 5.88
N ALA A 66 8.71 -13.92 5.15
CA ALA A 66 9.14 -15.31 5.27
C ALA A 66 10.63 -15.48 4.90
N LYS A 67 11.09 -14.85 3.82
CA LYS A 67 12.50 -14.85 3.41
C LYS A 67 13.40 -14.15 4.44
N LEU A 68 12.93 -13.04 5.01
CA LEU A 68 13.67 -12.32 6.05
C LEU A 68 13.84 -13.19 7.29
N MET A 69 12.77 -13.84 7.75
CA MET A 69 12.84 -14.77 8.88
C MET A 69 13.80 -15.95 8.62
N SER A 70 13.81 -16.51 7.41
CA SER A 70 14.73 -17.60 7.09
C SER A 70 16.19 -17.13 7.14
N VAL A 71 16.50 -15.99 6.51
CA VAL A 71 17.84 -15.42 6.51
C VAL A 71 18.30 -15.04 7.92
N GLU A 72 17.41 -14.48 8.75
CA GLU A 72 17.72 -14.19 10.16
C GLU A 72 18.06 -15.47 10.93
N SER A 73 17.33 -16.55 10.71
CA SER A 73 17.59 -17.85 11.36
C SER A 73 18.92 -18.47 10.93
N GLU A 74 19.26 -18.37 9.65
CA GLU A 74 20.54 -18.82 9.09
C GLU A 74 21.69 -17.98 9.67
N LEU A 75 21.53 -16.66 9.71
CA LEU A 75 22.52 -15.75 10.28
C LEU A 75 22.77 -16.03 11.77
N LEU A 76 21.72 -16.29 12.55
CA LEU A 76 21.86 -16.68 13.95
C LEU A 76 22.61 -18.00 14.12
N THR A 77 22.36 -18.96 13.23
CA THR A 77 23.07 -20.24 13.22
C THR A 77 24.54 -20.05 12.91
N GLU A 78 24.87 -19.26 11.89
CA GLU A 78 26.26 -18.95 11.54
C GLU A 78 26.96 -18.17 12.64
N LYS A 79 26.30 -17.20 13.27
CA LYS A 79 26.86 -16.48 14.44
C LYS A 79 27.23 -17.44 15.58
N ARG A 80 26.40 -18.44 15.87
CA ARG A 80 26.72 -19.46 16.89
C ARG A 80 27.95 -20.28 16.51
N LYS A 81 28.07 -20.69 15.24
CA LYS A 81 29.25 -21.41 14.73
C LYS A 81 30.51 -20.56 14.86
N PHE A 82 30.43 -19.26 14.54
CA PHE A 82 31.57 -18.34 14.71
C PHE A 82 32.04 -18.25 16.17
N VAL A 83 31.12 -18.11 17.12
CA VAL A 83 31.47 -18.10 18.56
C VAL A 83 32.13 -19.41 18.97
N GLN A 84 31.63 -20.56 18.48
CA GLN A 84 32.24 -21.85 18.76
C GLN A 84 33.67 -21.96 18.20
N VAL A 85 33.88 -21.52 16.95
CA VAL A 85 35.21 -21.50 16.32
C VAL A 85 36.15 -20.57 17.09
N GLU A 86 35.69 -19.41 17.52
CA GLU A 86 36.47 -18.48 18.33
C GLU A 86 36.91 -19.14 19.64
N HIS A 87 35.99 -19.82 20.35
CA HIS A 87 36.30 -20.52 21.59
C HIS A 87 37.33 -21.64 21.37
N GLN A 88 37.15 -22.45 20.33
CA GLN A 88 38.10 -23.50 19.95
C GLN A 88 39.49 -22.93 19.62
N ARG A 89 39.54 -21.82 18.87
CA ARG A 89 40.80 -21.14 18.55
C ARG A 89 41.52 -20.68 19.80
N SER A 90 40.81 -20.05 20.74
CA SER A 90 41.40 -19.59 22.00
C SER A 90 41.93 -20.75 22.83
N PHE A 91 41.15 -21.82 22.99
CA PHE A 91 41.60 -23.04 23.69
C PHE A 91 42.87 -23.64 23.06
N LEU A 92 42.88 -23.81 21.74
CA LEU A 92 44.04 -24.34 21.02
C LEU A 92 45.26 -23.42 21.10
N HIS A 93 45.04 -22.11 21.16
CA HIS A 93 46.13 -21.15 21.34
C HIS A 93 46.78 -21.30 22.73
N ASP A 94 45.97 -21.34 23.78
CA ASP A 94 46.44 -21.49 25.16
C ASP A 94 47.18 -22.82 25.35
N GLU A 95 46.61 -23.91 24.81
CA GLU A 95 47.23 -25.24 24.85
C GLU A 95 48.56 -25.29 24.09
N ASN A 96 48.65 -24.65 22.91
CA ASN A 96 49.92 -24.55 22.20
C ASN A 96 50.97 -23.76 22.99
N GLN A 97 50.59 -22.68 23.68
CA GLN A 97 51.52 -21.92 24.52
C GLN A 97 52.03 -22.76 25.69
N ARG A 98 51.16 -23.56 26.32
CA ARG A 98 51.53 -24.48 27.40
C ARG A 98 52.54 -25.52 26.91
N LEU A 99 52.23 -26.21 25.80
CA LEU A 99 53.11 -27.24 25.24
C LEU A 99 54.46 -26.68 24.80
N LEU A 100 54.49 -25.44 24.26
CA LEU A 100 55.75 -24.77 23.94
C LEU A 100 56.59 -24.47 25.18
N GLN A 101 55.95 -24.12 26.31
CA GLN A 101 56.65 -23.94 27.56
C GLN A 101 57.23 -25.26 28.08
N GLU A 102 56.41 -26.31 28.16
CA GLU A 102 56.85 -27.66 28.58
C GLU A 102 58.02 -28.18 27.73
N ARG A 103 57.98 -27.92 26.41
CA ARG A 103 59.07 -28.26 25.50
C ARG A 103 60.36 -27.49 25.77
N ARG A 104 60.29 -26.21 26.13
CA ARG A 104 61.49 -25.44 26.50
C ARG A 104 62.08 -25.93 27.81
N ASP A 105 61.23 -26.14 28.81
CA ASP A 105 61.67 -26.56 30.14
C ASP A 105 62.36 -27.94 30.09
N SER A 106 61.87 -28.86 29.25
CA SER A 106 62.47 -30.19 29.03
C SER A 106 63.72 -30.21 28.14
N GLU A 107 64.00 -29.15 27.38
CA GLU A 107 65.24 -28.99 26.62
C GLU A 107 66.36 -28.36 27.49
N GLU A 108 66.00 -27.76 28.64
CA GLU A 108 66.92 -27.13 29.59
C GLU A 108 67.38 -28.07 30.74
N GLU A 109 66.70 -29.20 30.96
CA GLU A 109 67.07 -30.29 31.90
C GLU A 109 68.00 -31.34 31.28
#